data_AF-A0A0C2V839-F1
#
_entry.id   AF-A0A0C2V839-F1
#
_cell.length_a   1.000
_cell.length_b   1.000
_cell.length_c   1.000
_cell.angle_alpha   90.00
_cell.angle_beta   90.00
_cell.angle_gamma   90.00
#
_symmetry.space_group_name_H-M   'P 1'
#
loop_
_entity.id
_entity.type
_entity.pdbx_description
1 polymer ?
#
loop_
_entity_poly.entity_id
_entity_poly.type
_entity_poly.pdbx_seq_one_letter_code
_entity_poly.pdbx_strand_id
1 'polypeptide(L)'
;MSYTIFRTSAFKKAYKKLSVLDKEHLFEIVNKLALGEVLDKKYKDRLLAGDFKGCRECHIRQELLLIYRIKAQEIELVLVEE
;
A
#
# COMPACT_ATOMS: atom_id res chain seq x y z
N MET A 1 -5.90 15.76 -7.89
CA MET A 1 -6.73 15.43 -6.71
C MET A 1 -5.85 14.65 -5.76
N SER A 2 -5.71 15.07 -4.51
CA SER A 2 -4.89 14.35 -3.52
C SER A 2 -5.76 13.47 -2.64
N TYR A 3 -5.30 12.25 -2.36
CA TYR A 3 -5.93 11.32 -1.43
C TYR A 3 -5.37 11.51 -0.01
N THR A 4 -6.24 11.38 0.99
CA THR A 4 -5.82 11.37 2.40
C THR A 4 -5.36 9.97 2.79
N ILE A 5 -4.16 9.86 3.39
CA ILE A 5 -3.59 8.58 3.80
C ILE A 5 -3.99 8.23 5.24
N PHE A 6 -4.64 7.09 5.42
CA PHE A 6 -4.94 6.47 6.70
C PHE A 6 -4.10 5.23 6.92
N ARG A 7 -3.73 4.97 8.18
CA ARG A 7 -2.85 3.87 8.57
C ARG A 7 -3.50 3.08 9.69
N THR A 8 -3.80 1.81 9.45
CA THR A 8 -4.34 0.91 10.48
C THR A 8 -3.28 0.63 11.56
N SER A 9 -3.73 0.10 12.71
CA SER A 9 -2.83 -0.38 13.75
C SER A 9 -1.94 -1.54 13.27
N ALA A 10 -2.48 -2.43 12.43
CA ALA A 10 -1.75 -3.54 11.83
C ALA A 10 -0.61 -3.04 10.92
N PHE A 11 -0.90 -2.09 10.03
CA PHE A 11 0.12 -1.46 9.19
C PHE A 11 1.22 -0.80 10.03
N LYS A 12 0.85 0.00 11.05
CA LYS A 12 1.84 0.66 11.93
C LYS A 12 2.74 -0.35 12.65
N LYS A 13 2.20 -1.52 13.04
CA LYS A 13 2.97 -2.57 13.69
C LYS A 13 3.95 -3.24 12.73
N ALA A 14 3.50 -3.56 11.51
CA ALA A 14 4.34 -4.19 10.50
C ALA A 14 5.41 -3.22 9.96
N TYR A 15 5.03 -1.97 9.70
CA TYR A 15 5.95 -0.91 9.26
C TYR A 15 7.16 -0.73 10.18
N LYS A 16 6.99 -0.92 11.50
CA LYS A 16 8.11 -0.83 12.45
C LYS A 16 9.19 -1.89 12.22
N LYS A 17 8.81 -3.06 11.72
CA LYS A 17 9.71 -4.21 11.49
C LYS A 17 10.52 -4.08 10.20
N LEU A 18 10.01 -3.32 9.23
CA LEU A 18 10.67 -3.11 7.95
C LEU A 18 12.06 -2.49 8.08
N SER A 19 12.95 -2.88 7.17
CA SER A 19 14.25 -2.24 6.99
C SER A 19 14.11 -0.77 6.58
N VAL A 20 15.19 0.02 6.71
CA VAL A 20 15.21 1.42 6.26
C VAL A 20 14.91 1.52 4.75
N LEU A 21 15.55 0.65 3.96
CA LEU A 21 15.37 0.60 2.51
C LEU A 21 13.92 0.28 2.11
N ASP A 22 13.27 -0.65 2.82
CA ASP A 22 11.86 -0.99 2.54
C ASP A 22 10.90 0.12 2.88
N LYS A 23 11.21 0.90 3.92
CA LYS A 23 10.44 2.09 4.26
C LYS A 23 10.56 3.16 3.17
N GLU A 24 11.74 3.33 2.57
CA GLU A 24 11.94 4.27 1.46
C GLU A 24 11.14 3.86 0.23
N HIS A 25 11.25 2.60 -0.20
CA HIS A 25 10.47 2.08 -1.33
C HIS A 25 8.96 2.18 -1.10
N LEU A 26 8.50 1.83 0.10
CA LEU A 26 7.10 1.98 0.48
C LEU A 26 6.64 3.44 0.43
N PHE A 27 7.47 4.37 0.91
CA PHE A 27 7.15 5.79 0.92
C PHE A 27 6.96 6.34 -0.50
N GLU A 28 7.79 5.93 -1.46
CA GLU A 28 7.61 6.31 -2.87
C GLU A 28 6.24 5.88 -3.42
N ILE A 29 5.82 4.64 -3.14
CA ILE A 29 4.53 4.11 -3.60
C ILE A 29 3.37 4.81 -2.92
N VAL A 30 3.45 5.02 -1.61
CA VAL A 30 2.41 5.73 -0.86
C VAL A 30 2.26 7.17 -1.37
N ASN A 31 3.34 7.85 -1.74
CA ASN A 31 3.26 9.18 -2.33
C ASN A 31 2.58 9.18 -3.69
N LYS A 32 2.93 8.25 -4.59
CA LYS A 32 2.26 8.10 -5.89
C LYS A 32 0.75 7.85 -5.71
N LEU A 33 0.40 6.96 -4.79
CA LEU A 33 -0.98 6.70 -4.40
C LEU A 33 -1.68 7.96 -3.87
N ALA A 34 -1.03 8.71 -2.98
CA ALA A 34 -1.57 9.96 -2.43
C ALA A 34 -1.82 11.03 -3.51
N LEU A 35 -1.00 11.05 -4.56
CA LEU A 35 -1.15 11.95 -5.70
C LEU A 35 -2.21 11.47 -6.72
N GLY A 36 -2.74 10.26 -6.54
CA GLY A 36 -3.66 9.64 -7.48
C GLY A 36 -2.99 9.19 -8.78
N GLU A 37 -1.67 8.99 -8.75
CA GLU A 37 -0.92 8.49 -9.90
C GLU A 37 -1.22 7.00 -10.14
N VAL A 38 -1.21 6.61 -11.41
CA VAL A 38 -1.34 5.21 -11.80
C VAL A 38 -0.03 4.51 -11.50
N LEU A 39 -0.07 3.47 -10.67
CA LEU A 39 1.10 2.64 -10.39
C LEU A 39 1.52 1.88 -11.65
N ASP A 40 2.83 1.81 -11.90
CA ASP A 40 3.40 1.01 -12.98
C ASP A 40 2.98 -0.46 -12.87
N LYS A 41 2.82 -1.12 -14.02
CA LYS A 41 2.46 -2.56 -14.10
C LYS A 41 3.43 -3.47 -13.34
N LYS A 42 4.67 -3.02 -13.12
CA LYS A 42 5.69 -3.75 -12.35
C LYS A 42 5.27 -4.02 -10.90
N TYR A 43 4.42 -3.18 -10.33
CA TYR A 43 3.95 -3.32 -8.96
C TYR A 43 2.83 -4.35 -8.80
N LYS A 44 2.41 -5.00 -9.90
CA LYS A 44 1.37 -6.05 -9.93
C LYS A 44 0.12 -5.68 -9.12
N ASP A 45 -0.25 -4.41 -9.13
CA ASP A 45 -1.41 -3.94 -8.41
C ASP A 45 -2.66 -4.69 -8.88
N ARG A 46 -3.34 -5.35 -7.94
CA ARG A 46 -4.53 -6.13 -8.23
C ARG A 46 -5.52 -6.13 -7.08
N LEU A 47 -6.79 -6.17 -7.43
CA LEU A 47 -7.88 -6.32 -6.48
C LEU A 47 -7.86 -7.73 -5.87
N LEU A 48 -7.90 -7.77 -4.55
CA LEU A 48 -8.08 -9.00 -3.80
C LEU A 48 -9.55 -9.42 -3.83
N ALA A 49 -9.77 -10.74 -3.89
CA ALA A 49 -11.09 -11.37 -3.83
C ALA A 49 -11.28 -12.11 -2.48
N GLY A 50 -12.48 -12.63 -2.23
CA GLY A 50 -12.79 -13.39 -1.00
C GLY A 50 -12.91 -12.48 0.23
N ASP A 51 -12.31 -12.90 1.35
CA ASP A 51 -12.38 -12.16 2.63
C ASP A 51 -11.73 -10.77 2.58
N PHE A 52 -10.84 -10.55 1.60
CA PHE A 52 -10.20 -9.26 1.35
C PHE A 52 -10.88 -8.45 0.23
N LYS A 53 -12.14 -8.74 -0.08
CA LYS A 53 -12.90 -8.04 -1.12
C LYS A 53 -12.87 -6.52 -0.89
N GLY A 54 -12.36 -5.79 -1.88
CA GLY A 54 -12.22 -4.33 -1.82
C GLY A 54 -10.85 -3.83 -1.34
N CYS A 55 -9.96 -4.72 -0.95
CA CYS A 55 -8.54 -4.44 -0.81
C CYS A 55 -7.80 -4.67 -2.14
N ARG A 56 -6.64 -4.03 -2.27
CA ARG A 56 -5.68 -4.19 -3.36
C ARG A 56 -4.36 -4.65 -2.77
N GLU A 57 -3.69 -5.56 -3.45
CA GLU A 57 -2.29 -5.90 -3.17
C GLU A 57 -1.39 -5.23 -4.20
N CYS A 58 -0.29 -4.66 -3.75
CA CYS A 58 0.72 -4.02 -4.57
C CYS A 58 2.10 -4.53 -4.14
N HIS A 59 2.79 -5.23 -5.04
CA HIS A 59 4.14 -5.73 -4.83
C HIS A 59 5.15 -4.61 -5.08
N ILE A 60 5.70 -4.03 -4.02
CA ILE A 60 6.67 -2.94 -4.09
C ILE A 60 8.03 -3.48 -4.57
N ARG A 61 8.41 -4.68 -4.09
CA ARG A 61 9.56 -5.47 -4.57
C ARG A 61 9.17 -6.96 -4.62
N GLN A 62 10.12 -7.85 -4.91
CA GLN A 62 9.85 -9.30 -4.96
C GLN A 62 9.21 -9.86 -3.69
N GLU A 63 9.71 -9.47 -2.51
CA GLU A 63 9.20 -9.98 -1.22
C GLU A 63 8.35 -8.95 -0.45
N LEU A 64 8.38 -7.66 -0.81
CA LEU A 64 7.62 -6.61 -0.12
C LEU A 64 6.28 -6.35 -0.82
N LEU A 65 5.17 -6.60 -0.12
CA LEU A 65 3.82 -6.27 -0.57
C LEU A 65 3.14 -5.27 0.36
N LEU A 66 2.31 -4.43 -0.24
CA LEU A 66 1.41 -3.49 0.43
C LEU A 66 -0.03 -3.89 0.15
N ILE A 67 -0.81 -4.10 1.22
CA ILE A 67 -2.26 -4.23 1.16
C ILE A 67 -2.88 -2.89 1.52
N TYR A 68 -3.69 -2.36 0.62
CA TYR A 68 -4.36 -1.08 0.82
C TYR A 68 -5.78 -1.11 0.26
N ARG A 69 -6.62 -0.15 0.66
CA ARG A 69 -7.95 0.02 0.08
C ARG A 69 -8.23 1.48 -0.21
N ILE A 70 -8.96 1.74 -1.29
CA ILE A 70 -9.36 3.09 -1.69
C ILE A 70 -10.83 3.27 -1.32
N LYS A 71 -11.15 4.31 -0.56
CA LYS A 71 -12.50 4.67 -0.15
C LYS A 71 -12.74 6.14 -0.46
N ALA A 72 -13.57 6.44 -1.46
CA ALA A 72 -13.84 7.80 -1.91
C ALA A 72 -12.54 8.58 -2.22
N GLN A 73 -12.10 9.47 -1.32
CA GLN A 73 -10.86 10.27 -1.42
C GLN A 73 -9.80 9.88 -0.37
N GLU A 74 -9.93 8.68 0.19
CA GLU A 74 -9.05 8.17 1.23
C GLU A 74 -8.37 6.88 0.77
N ILE A 75 -7.10 6.75 1.11
CA ILE A 75 -6.34 5.52 0.93
C ILE A 75 -5.98 5.01 2.31
N GLU A 76 -6.53 3.86 2.66
CA GLU A 76 -6.22 3.21 3.92
C GLU A 76 -5.17 2.12 3.68
N LEU A 77 -4.01 2.28 4.30
CA LEU A 77 -2.94 1.30 4.33
C LEU A 77 -3.27 0.26 5.41
N VAL A 78 -3.56 -0.97 4.97
CA VAL A 78 -4.09 -2.04 5.81
C VAL A 78 -2.96 -2.86 6.43
N LEU A 79 -2.01 -3.31 5.61
CA LEU A 79 -0.88 -4.14 6.01
C LEU A 79 0.29 -3.95 5.05
N VAL A 80 1.51 -4.08 5.55
CA VAL A 80 2.72 -4.23 4.73
C VAL A 80 3.45 -5.45 5.23
N GLU A 81 3.89 -6.31 4.33
CA GLU A 81 4.55 -7.58 4.65
C GLU A 81 5.74 -7.78 3.72
N GLU A 82 6.86 -8.25 4.29
CA GLU A 82 8.11 -8.59 3.60
C GLU A 82 8.30 -10.11 3.52
#